data_AF-A0A1N7QDS5-F1
#
_entry.id   AF-A0A1N7QDS5-F1
#
_cell.length_a   1.000
_cell.length_b   1.000
_cell.length_c   1.000
_cell.angle_alpha   90.00
_cell.angle_beta   90.00
_cell.angle_gamma   90.00
#
_symmetry.space_group_name_H-M   'P 1'
#
loop_
_entity.id
_entity.type
_entity.pdbx_description
1 polymer ?
#
loop_
_entity_poly.entity_id
_entity_poly.type
_entity_poly.pdbx_seq_one_letter_code
_entity_poly.pdbx_strand_id
1 'polypeptide(L)'
;MGRTLHFFEYTEMLAKDYAGLQPQRLMALSYAIIENLYTPMAEVVHTHKIYKIFGEEVDGIMVLLNAAAADLYNRPYGQVDHYQLTIDQMHTRVSRKIKNTDDYRQRLAQLAGALLTGIYYLKTEDPIYVLSLLKSGAALSETMQQEYAYELQLLAKLQQVLKY
;
A
#
# COMPACT_ATOMS: atom_id res chain seq x y z
N MET A 1 23.40 -2.52 -15.22
CA MET A 1 23.18 -3.88 -14.67
C MET A 1 22.69 -3.71 -13.24
N GLY A 2 21.58 -4.30 -12.87
CA GLY A 2 21.01 -4.20 -11.52
C GLY A 2 21.44 -5.37 -10.65
N ARG A 3 21.55 -5.09 -9.35
CA ARG A 3 22.22 -5.96 -8.38
C ARG A 3 21.18 -6.81 -7.66
N THR A 4 21.40 -8.12 -7.65
CA THR A 4 20.76 -8.99 -6.68
C THR A 4 21.46 -8.74 -5.35
N LEU A 5 20.80 -8.06 -4.42
CA LEU A 5 21.33 -7.81 -3.08
C LEU A 5 20.86 -8.92 -2.14
N HIS A 6 21.77 -9.47 -1.33
CA HIS A 6 21.39 -10.32 -0.21
C HIS A 6 20.74 -9.48 0.91
N PHE A 7 19.95 -10.11 1.78
CA PHE A 7 19.17 -9.41 2.82
C PHE A 7 20.01 -8.42 3.65
N PHE A 8 21.21 -8.84 4.09
CA PHE A 8 22.09 -7.97 4.87
C PHE A 8 22.60 -6.76 4.08
N GLU A 9 23.00 -6.97 2.82
CA GLU A 9 23.44 -5.89 1.92
C GLU A 9 22.32 -4.90 1.64
N TYR A 10 21.08 -5.41 1.49
CA TYR A 10 19.90 -4.59 1.33
C TYR A 10 19.62 -3.73 2.56
N THR A 11 19.63 -4.32 3.75
CA THR A 11 19.40 -3.58 5.01
C THR A 11 20.49 -2.54 5.26
N GLU A 12 21.75 -2.85 4.95
CA GLU A 12 22.86 -1.91 5.10
C GLU A 12 22.76 -0.74 4.10
N MET A 13 22.42 -1.04 2.85
CA MET A 13 22.17 -0.03 1.83
C MET A 13 21.02 0.89 2.24
N LEU A 14 19.90 0.34 2.73
CA LEU A 14 18.79 1.16 3.22
C LEU A 14 19.23 2.10 4.36
N ALA A 15 19.98 1.57 5.33
CA ALA A 15 20.44 2.34 6.48
C ALA A 15 21.45 3.45 6.12
N LYS A 16 22.24 3.26 5.07
CA LYS A 16 23.28 4.22 4.65
C LYS A 16 22.81 5.17 3.56
N ASP A 17 22.37 4.62 2.44
CA ASP A 17 22.12 5.36 1.21
C ASP A 17 20.68 5.91 1.15
N TYR A 18 19.78 5.35 1.96
CA TYR A 18 18.36 5.71 2.00
C TYR A 18 17.88 6.09 3.40
N ALA A 19 18.76 6.54 4.29
CA ALA A 19 18.40 7.01 5.64
C ALA A 19 17.34 8.15 5.63
N GLY A 20 17.19 8.85 4.50
CA GLY A 20 16.15 9.85 4.30
C GLY A 20 14.74 9.29 4.10
N LEU A 21 14.58 7.97 3.88
CA LEU A 21 13.28 7.31 3.82
C LEU A 21 12.71 7.13 5.22
N GLN A 22 12.03 8.16 5.72
CA GLN A 22 11.43 8.13 7.05
C GLN A 22 10.21 7.20 7.06
N PRO A 23 10.15 6.20 7.97
CA PRO A 23 9.05 5.24 7.98
C PRO A 23 7.67 5.87 8.12
N GLN A 24 7.55 6.92 8.95
CA GLN A 24 6.31 7.67 9.13
C GLN A 24 5.82 8.32 7.83
N ARG A 25 6.72 9.00 7.11
CA ARG A 25 6.36 9.70 5.86
C ARG A 25 6.00 8.73 4.76
N LEU A 26 6.68 7.59 4.71
CA LEU A 26 6.33 6.48 3.82
C LEU A 26 4.98 5.83 4.17
N MET A 27 4.62 5.74 5.45
CA MET A 27 3.27 5.32 5.87
C MET A 27 2.21 6.29 5.39
N ALA A 28 2.44 7.60 5.57
CA ALA A 28 1.52 8.65 5.13
C ALA A 28 1.34 8.66 3.60
N LEU A 29 2.43 8.53 2.84
CA LEU A 29 2.38 8.36 1.39
C LEU A 29 1.58 7.11 0.99
N SER A 30 1.82 5.99 1.67
CA SER A 30 1.11 4.73 1.41
C SER A 30 -0.40 4.89 1.65
N TYR A 31 -0.78 5.49 2.77
CA TYR A 31 -2.17 5.79 3.08
C TYR A 31 -2.81 6.67 2.00
N ALA A 32 -2.16 7.77 1.62
CA ALA A 32 -2.71 8.69 0.63
C ALA A 32 -2.88 8.04 -0.76
N ILE A 33 -1.97 7.13 -1.16
CA ILE A 33 -2.14 6.33 -2.38
C ILE A 33 -3.37 5.43 -2.27
N ILE A 34 -3.53 4.73 -1.14
CA ILE A 34 -4.64 3.81 -0.89
C ILE A 34 -5.97 4.57 -0.82
N GLU A 35 -5.99 5.75 -0.20
CA GLU A 35 -7.16 6.62 -0.11
C GLU A 35 -7.64 7.09 -1.48
N ASN A 36 -6.71 7.44 -2.39
CA ASN A 36 -7.05 7.78 -3.78
C ASN A 36 -7.68 6.61 -4.54
N LEU A 37 -7.31 5.36 -4.23
CA LEU A 37 -7.94 4.17 -4.80
C LEU A 37 -9.28 3.85 -4.14
N TYR A 38 -9.38 4.06 -2.82
CA TYR A 38 -10.57 3.74 -2.03
C TYR A 38 -11.71 4.72 -2.29
N THR A 39 -11.46 6.02 -2.29
CA THR A 39 -12.48 7.09 -2.42
C THR A 39 -13.47 6.86 -3.57
N PRO A 40 -13.03 6.60 -4.82
CA PRO A 40 -13.96 6.35 -5.92
C PRO A 40 -14.70 5.00 -5.81
N MET A 41 -14.23 4.09 -4.95
CA MET A 41 -14.78 2.75 -4.74
C MET A 41 -15.57 2.59 -3.44
N ALA A 42 -15.60 3.60 -2.58
CA ALA A 42 -16.19 3.53 -1.24
C ALA A 42 -17.65 3.05 -1.27
N GLU A 43 -18.52 3.75 -2.01
CA GLU A 43 -19.94 3.35 -2.14
C GLU A 43 -20.08 1.92 -2.66
N VAL A 44 -19.21 1.55 -3.58
CA VAL A 44 -19.34 0.32 -4.32
C VAL A 44 -18.89 -0.90 -3.49
N VAL A 45 -17.88 -0.72 -2.64
CA VAL A 45 -17.47 -1.72 -1.64
C VAL A 45 -18.64 -2.03 -0.70
N HIS A 46 -19.46 -1.04 -0.36
CA HIS A 46 -20.58 -1.18 0.59
C HIS A 46 -21.90 -1.66 -0.02
N THR A 47 -22.16 -1.35 -1.29
CA THR A 47 -23.46 -1.63 -1.94
C THR A 47 -23.45 -2.90 -2.78
N HIS A 48 -22.30 -3.32 -3.31
CA HIS A 48 -22.25 -4.45 -4.23
C HIS A 48 -22.47 -5.80 -3.50
N LYS A 49 -23.45 -6.59 -3.95
CA LYS A 49 -23.92 -7.83 -3.29
C LYS A 49 -22.80 -8.80 -2.88
N ILE A 50 -21.74 -8.90 -3.67
CA ILE A 50 -20.61 -9.83 -3.43
C ILE A 50 -19.58 -9.24 -2.45
N TYR A 51 -19.40 -7.92 -2.44
CA TYR A 51 -18.27 -7.27 -1.78
C TYR A 51 -18.64 -6.54 -0.50
N LYS A 52 -19.93 -6.26 -0.28
CA LYS A 52 -20.44 -5.64 0.95
C LYS A 52 -20.02 -6.37 2.24
N ILE A 53 -19.75 -7.67 2.16
CA ILE A 53 -19.27 -8.46 3.30
C ILE A 53 -17.87 -8.05 3.77
N PHE A 54 -17.13 -7.31 2.94
CA PHE A 54 -15.81 -6.78 3.26
C PHE A 54 -15.84 -5.29 3.60
N GLY A 55 -17.01 -4.62 3.52
CA GLY A 55 -17.09 -3.16 3.66
C GLY A 55 -16.59 -2.66 5.01
N GLU A 56 -17.10 -3.22 6.10
CA GLU A 56 -16.66 -2.86 7.46
C GLU A 56 -15.16 -3.12 7.68
N GLU A 57 -14.63 -4.16 7.06
CA GLU A 57 -13.23 -4.57 7.19
C GLU A 57 -12.31 -3.65 6.40
N VAL A 58 -12.73 -3.23 5.20
CA VAL A 58 -12.03 -2.21 4.40
C VAL A 58 -12.02 -0.88 5.15
N ASP A 59 -13.15 -0.46 5.73
CA ASP A 59 -13.23 0.77 6.52
C ASP A 59 -12.32 0.70 7.76
N GLY A 60 -12.32 -0.44 8.46
CA GLY A 60 -11.43 -0.70 9.59
C GLY A 60 -9.95 -0.60 9.21
N ILE A 61 -9.57 -1.14 8.05
CA ILE A 61 -8.21 -1.00 7.51
C ILE A 61 -7.90 0.47 7.21
N MET A 62 -8.81 1.20 6.56
CA MET A 62 -8.59 2.62 6.25
C MET A 62 -8.37 3.44 7.53
N VAL A 63 -9.14 3.19 8.59
CA VAL A 63 -8.95 3.83 9.90
C VAL A 63 -7.60 3.46 10.50
N LEU A 64 -7.22 2.18 10.46
CA LEU A 64 -5.92 1.71 10.95
C LEU A 64 -4.76 2.39 10.21
N LEU A 65 -4.81 2.43 8.88
CA LEU A 65 -3.75 3.02 8.05
C LEU A 65 -3.67 4.53 8.23
N ASN A 66 -4.81 5.22 8.39
CA ASN A 66 -4.84 6.66 8.70
C ASN A 66 -4.21 6.95 10.07
N ALA A 67 -4.58 6.17 11.11
CA ALA A 67 -3.98 6.29 12.43
C ALA A 67 -2.46 6.06 12.38
N ALA A 68 -2.01 5.04 11.64
CA ALA A 68 -0.58 4.78 11.45
C ALA A 68 0.13 5.86 10.62
N ALA A 69 -0.56 6.48 9.67
CA ALA A 69 -0.04 7.62 8.89
C ALA A 69 0.16 8.88 9.74
N ALA A 70 -0.62 9.05 10.81
CA ALA A 70 -0.42 10.10 11.80
C ALA A 70 0.65 9.74 12.85
N ASP A 71 0.60 8.52 13.38
CA ASP A 71 1.55 8.00 14.37
C ASP A 71 1.78 6.50 14.16
N LEU A 72 2.92 6.19 13.56
CA LEU A 72 3.32 4.85 13.20
C LEU A 72 3.59 3.98 14.43
N TYR A 73 3.84 4.52 15.62
CA TYR A 73 4.20 3.71 16.79
C TYR A 73 3.05 3.54 17.80
N ASN A 74 1.97 4.29 17.64
CA ASN A 74 0.77 4.18 18.46
C ASN A 74 -0.29 3.27 17.82
N ARG A 75 0.04 1.97 17.66
CA ARG A 75 -0.78 1.00 16.93
C ARG A 75 -1.64 0.11 17.84
N PRO A 76 -2.91 -0.18 17.48
CA PRO A 76 -3.67 -1.28 18.06
C PRO A 76 -3.21 -2.62 17.44
N TYR A 77 -2.14 -3.21 17.98
CA TYR A 77 -1.47 -4.41 17.43
C TYR A 77 -2.40 -5.63 17.20
N GLY A 78 -3.50 -5.78 17.94
CA GLY A 78 -4.37 -6.96 17.85
C GLY A 78 -5.20 -7.08 16.56
N GLN A 79 -5.40 -6.00 15.80
CA GLN A 79 -6.31 -5.99 14.65
C GLN A 79 -5.60 -6.20 13.31
N VAL A 80 -4.28 -6.01 13.25
CA VAL A 80 -3.50 -6.03 12.00
C VAL A 80 -3.53 -7.40 11.33
N ASP A 81 -3.38 -8.48 12.09
CA ASP A 81 -3.37 -9.84 11.54
C ASP A 81 -4.75 -10.29 11.05
N HIS A 82 -5.81 -9.90 11.76
CA HIS A 82 -7.20 -10.11 11.34
C HIS A 82 -7.47 -9.42 10.00
N TYR A 83 -7.12 -8.13 9.91
CA TYR A 83 -7.29 -7.36 8.68
C TYR A 83 -6.47 -7.90 7.51
N GLN A 84 -5.24 -8.36 7.77
CA GLN A 84 -4.42 -8.99 6.74
C GLN A 84 -5.10 -10.24 6.16
N LEU A 85 -5.61 -11.12 7.03
CA LEU A 85 -6.29 -12.35 6.60
C LEU A 85 -7.54 -12.03 5.78
N THR A 86 -8.36 -11.09 6.26
CA THR A 86 -9.60 -10.71 5.59
C THR A 86 -9.35 -10.10 4.22
N ILE A 87 -8.37 -9.21 4.10
CA ILE A 87 -8.10 -8.55 2.83
C ILE A 87 -7.42 -9.50 1.82
N ASP A 88 -6.62 -10.46 2.28
CA ASP A 88 -6.06 -11.51 1.43
C ASP A 88 -7.16 -12.41 0.84
N GLN A 89 -8.19 -12.73 1.63
CA GLN A 89 -9.38 -13.44 1.15
C GLN A 89 -10.16 -12.61 0.13
N MET A 90 -10.33 -11.31 0.36
CA MET A 90 -10.96 -10.40 -0.60
C MET A 90 -10.17 -10.38 -1.91
N HIS A 91 -8.86 -10.11 -1.85
CA HIS A 91 -7.97 -10.05 -3.00
C HIS A 91 -8.03 -11.35 -3.81
N THR A 92 -7.91 -12.51 -3.16
CA THR A 92 -8.02 -13.82 -3.82
C THR A 92 -9.37 -14.02 -4.52
N ARG A 93 -10.47 -13.62 -3.87
CA ARG A 93 -11.84 -13.77 -4.44
C ARG A 93 -12.08 -12.85 -5.63
N VAL A 94 -11.59 -11.61 -5.57
CA VAL A 94 -11.73 -10.66 -6.68
C VAL A 94 -10.87 -11.12 -7.84
N SER A 95 -9.58 -11.41 -7.60
CA SER A 95 -8.60 -11.77 -8.64
C SER A 95 -8.94 -13.05 -9.40
N ARG A 96 -9.48 -14.09 -8.74
CA ARG A 96 -9.93 -15.33 -9.42
C ARG A 96 -11.10 -15.13 -10.39
N LYS A 97 -11.85 -14.04 -10.26
CA LYS A 97 -13.08 -13.78 -11.01
C LYS A 97 -12.92 -12.67 -12.05
N ILE A 98 -11.72 -12.13 -12.25
CA ILE A 98 -11.47 -11.09 -13.25
C ILE A 98 -11.50 -11.73 -14.63
N LYS A 99 -12.42 -11.26 -15.47
CA LYS A 99 -12.31 -11.39 -16.93
C LYS A 99 -11.72 -10.07 -17.44
N ASN A 100 -10.93 -10.10 -18.51
CA ASN A 100 -10.21 -8.93 -19.05
C ASN A 100 -11.08 -7.70 -19.40
N THR A 101 -12.41 -7.83 -19.36
CA THR A 101 -13.37 -6.75 -19.68
C THR A 101 -14.02 -6.11 -18.46
N ASP A 102 -13.72 -6.53 -17.23
CA ASP A 102 -14.40 -6.05 -16.01
C ASP A 102 -13.55 -5.00 -15.27
N ASP A 103 -13.58 -3.75 -15.76
CA ASP A 103 -12.84 -2.59 -15.22
C ASP A 103 -13.09 -2.42 -13.71
N TYR A 104 -14.33 -2.67 -13.28
CA TYR A 104 -14.71 -2.55 -11.88
C TYR A 104 -14.04 -3.61 -10.99
N ARG A 105 -14.00 -4.88 -11.41
CA ARG A 105 -13.27 -5.92 -10.65
C ARG A 105 -11.77 -5.68 -10.63
N GLN A 106 -11.22 -5.11 -11.70
CA GLN A 106 -9.81 -4.72 -11.73
C GLN A 106 -9.51 -3.64 -10.68
N ARG A 107 -10.34 -2.60 -10.59
CA ARG A 107 -10.21 -1.56 -9.54
C ARG A 107 -10.34 -2.11 -8.13
N LEU A 108 -11.27 -3.04 -7.88
CA LEU A 108 -11.38 -3.70 -6.59
C LEU A 108 -10.18 -4.58 -6.24
N ALA A 109 -9.62 -5.30 -7.21
CA ALA A 109 -8.43 -6.10 -6.99
C ALA A 109 -7.22 -5.22 -6.72
N GLN A 110 -7.10 -4.10 -7.44
CA GLN A 110 -6.09 -3.08 -7.22
C GLN A 110 -6.21 -2.49 -5.81
N LEU A 111 -7.43 -2.12 -5.37
CA LEU A 111 -7.68 -1.64 -4.01
C LEU A 111 -7.31 -2.70 -2.96
N ALA A 112 -7.77 -3.94 -3.12
CA ALA A 112 -7.46 -5.01 -2.17
C ALA A 112 -5.95 -5.30 -2.09
N GLY A 113 -5.26 -5.30 -3.23
CA GLY A 113 -3.81 -5.42 -3.29
C GLY A 113 -3.09 -4.25 -2.65
N ALA A 114 -3.59 -3.03 -2.82
CA ALA A 114 -3.03 -1.83 -2.20
C ALA A 114 -3.22 -1.83 -0.67
N LEU A 115 -4.40 -2.18 -0.19
CA LEU A 115 -4.67 -2.35 1.25
C LEU A 115 -3.75 -3.40 1.87
N LEU A 116 -3.60 -4.55 1.22
CA LEU A 116 -2.69 -5.61 1.67
C LEU A 116 -1.24 -5.13 1.72
N THR A 117 -0.82 -4.38 0.71
CA THR A 117 0.54 -3.80 0.64
C THR A 117 0.77 -2.76 1.74
N GLY A 118 -0.22 -1.93 2.03
CA GLY A 118 -0.18 -0.99 3.17
C GLY A 118 -0.04 -1.70 4.51
N ILE A 119 -0.76 -2.82 4.70
CA ILE A 119 -0.62 -3.66 5.89
C ILE A 119 0.79 -4.29 5.97
N TYR A 120 1.34 -4.78 4.87
CA TYR A 120 2.71 -5.31 4.87
C TYR A 120 3.73 -4.23 5.24
N TYR A 121 3.61 -3.04 4.64
CA TYR A 121 4.45 -1.92 5.01
C TYR A 121 4.31 -1.58 6.50
N LEU A 122 3.09 -1.54 7.03
CA LEU A 122 2.87 -1.33 8.46
C LEU A 122 3.62 -2.36 9.31
N LYS A 123 3.66 -3.63 8.90
CA LYS A 123 4.31 -4.70 9.67
C LYS A 123 5.83 -4.71 9.57
N THR A 124 6.39 -4.34 8.42
CA THR A 124 7.83 -4.51 8.15
C THR A 124 8.62 -3.22 8.04
N GLU A 125 7.93 -2.10 7.78
CA GLU A 125 8.51 -0.79 7.46
C GLU A 125 9.44 -0.83 6.24
N ASP A 126 9.26 -1.85 5.38
CA ASP A 126 10.10 -2.07 4.20
C ASP A 126 9.63 -1.20 3.02
N PRO A 127 10.47 -0.26 2.52
CA PRO A 127 10.10 0.63 1.41
C PRO A 127 9.71 -0.09 0.12
N ILE A 128 10.03 -1.38 -0.06
CA ILE A 128 9.62 -2.15 -1.24
C ILE A 128 8.09 -2.24 -1.39
N TYR A 129 7.37 -2.21 -0.28
CA TYR A 129 5.91 -2.21 -0.30
C TYR A 129 5.38 -0.87 -0.82
N VAL A 130 6.03 0.25 -0.48
CA VAL A 130 5.66 1.56 -1.04
C VAL A 130 5.96 1.63 -2.54
N LEU A 131 7.08 1.05 -2.99
CA LEU A 131 7.35 0.91 -4.43
C LEU A 131 6.28 0.10 -5.16
N SER A 132 5.74 -0.93 -4.50
CA SER A 132 4.65 -1.74 -5.04
C SER A 132 3.36 -0.93 -5.19
N LEU A 133 3.04 -0.08 -4.21
CA LEU A 133 1.91 0.84 -4.26
C LEU A 133 2.03 1.83 -5.40
N LEU A 134 3.20 2.44 -5.59
CA LEU A 134 3.44 3.41 -6.67
C LEU A 134 3.24 2.79 -8.06
N LYS A 135 3.55 1.51 -8.22
CA LYS A 135 3.33 0.77 -9.48
C LYS A 135 1.91 0.34 -9.72
N SER A 136 1.07 0.32 -8.68
CA SER A 136 -0.31 -0.15 -8.80
C SER A 136 -1.13 0.70 -9.77
N GLY A 137 -0.64 1.88 -10.18
CA GLY A 137 -1.29 2.75 -11.16
C GLY A 137 -2.17 3.83 -10.54
N ALA A 138 -2.15 3.97 -9.22
CA ALA A 138 -2.77 5.11 -8.54
C ALA A 138 -2.02 6.41 -8.92
N ALA A 139 -2.71 7.35 -9.55
CA ALA A 139 -2.14 8.65 -9.84
C ALA A 139 -1.96 9.44 -8.53
N LEU A 140 -0.74 9.90 -8.28
CA LEU A 140 -0.48 10.88 -7.21
C LEU A 140 -0.96 12.25 -7.68
N SER A 141 -1.71 12.97 -6.83
CA SER A 141 -2.05 14.37 -7.11
C SER A 141 -0.80 15.24 -7.17
N GLU A 142 -0.87 16.39 -7.84
CA GLU A 142 0.26 17.33 -7.92
C GLU A 142 0.72 17.78 -6.52
N THR A 143 -0.24 18.00 -5.60
CA THR A 143 0.04 18.33 -4.21
C THR A 143 0.82 17.22 -3.50
N MET A 144 0.43 15.95 -3.70
CA MET A 144 1.16 14.82 -3.12
C MET A 144 2.56 14.67 -3.72
N GLN A 145 2.71 14.87 -5.02
CA GLN A 145 4.02 14.81 -5.67
C GLN A 145 4.97 15.88 -5.11
N GLN A 146 4.46 17.08 -4.82
CA GLN A 146 5.24 18.16 -4.21
C GLN A 146 5.55 17.87 -2.74
N GLU A 147 4.57 17.41 -1.97
CA GLU A 147 4.71 17.13 -0.54
C GLU A 147 5.69 15.98 -0.25
N TYR A 148 5.70 14.95 -1.09
CA TYR A 148 6.55 13.76 -0.96
C TYR A 148 7.70 13.74 -1.97
N ALA A 149 8.06 14.89 -2.56
CA ALA A 149 9.05 14.97 -3.64
C ALA A 149 10.39 14.32 -3.28
N TYR A 150 10.83 14.50 -2.04
CA TYR A 150 12.08 13.94 -1.54
C TYR A 150 12.01 12.40 -1.41
N GLU A 151 10.96 11.88 -0.78
CA GLU A 151 10.74 10.44 -0.65
C GLU A 151 10.59 9.78 -2.02
N LEU A 152 9.84 10.40 -2.93
CA LEU A 152 9.66 9.90 -4.29
C LEU A 152 10.97 9.86 -5.06
N GLN A 153 11.85 10.85 -4.88
CA GLN A 153 13.19 10.85 -5.48
C GLN A 153 14.06 9.71 -4.94
N LEU A 154 14.03 9.46 -3.63
CA LEU A 154 14.75 8.35 -3.01
C LEU A 154 14.19 6.99 -3.42
N LEU A 155 12.87 6.84 -3.43
CA LEU A 155 12.18 5.64 -3.91
C LEU A 155 12.50 5.35 -5.38
N ALA A 156 12.57 6.37 -6.24
CA ALA A 156 12.96 6.20 -7.64
C ALA A 156 14.41 5.69 -7.78
N LYS A 157 15.34 6.18 -6.95
CA LYS A 157 16.72 5.66 -6.90
C LYS A 157 16.75 4.22 -6.41
N LEU A 158 16.00 3.92 -5.35
CA LEU A 158 15.89 2.56 -4.80
C LEU A 158 15.37 1.58 -5.85
N GLN A 159 14.33 1.99 -6.59
CA GLN A 159 13.75 1.21 -7.68
C GLN A 159 14.80 0.87 -8.74
N GLN A 160 15.63 1.84 -9.15
CA GLN A 160 16.68 1.63 -10.14
C GLN A 160 17.75 0.63 -9.65
N VAL A 161 18.13 0.71 -8.37
CA VAL A 161 19.13 -0.21 -7.79
C VAL A 161 18.60 -1.63 -7.74
N LEU A 162 17.35 -1.80 -7.29
CA LEU A 162 16.70 -3.09 -7.16
C LEU A 162 16.23 -3.67 -8.50
N LYS A 163 16.23 -2.88 -9.60
CA LYS A 163 15.47 -3.17 -10.83
C LYS A 163 14.03 -3.57 -10.52
N TYR A 164 13.46 -2.91 -9.51
CA TYR A 164 12.13 -3.23 -9.05
C TYR A 164 11.15 -2.83 -10.14
#